data_AF-A0A6A1Z9A6-F1
#
_entry.id   AF-A0A6A1Z9A6-F1
#
_cell.length_a   1.000
_cell.length_b   1.000
_cell.length_c   1.000
_cell.angle_alpha   90.00
_cell.angle_beta   90.00
_cell.angle_gamma   90.00
#
_symmetry.space_group_name_H-M   'P 1'
#
loop_
_entity.id
_entity.type
_entity.pdbx_description
1 polymer ?
#
loop_
_entity_poly.entity_id
_entity_poly.type
_entity_poly.pdbx_seq_one_letter_code
_entity_poly.pdbx_strand_id
1 'polypeptide(L)'
;MSRLIRHRSLTKSIKARTTAKYKRKLKKKIIPGYGKKGAGVIKDPKRSMHNAIYSRTTIDSRDLGKSKNKSKSNDSDEKMGCGCATALIFFGAIVGGFIGVTFF
;
A
#
# COMPACT_ATOMS: atom_id res chain seq x y z
N MET A 1 30.57 -8.30 -11.70
CA MET A 1 30.53 -7.09 -10.84
C MET A 1 29.25 -7.05 -10.02
N SER A 2 29.27 -7.54 -8.78
CA SER A 2 28.15 -7.40 -7.83
C SER A 2 28.07 -5.96 -7.33
N ARG A 3 27.11 -5.17 -7.85
CA ARG A 3 26.78 -3.88 -7.25
C ARG A 3 26.31 -4.14 -5.81
N LEU A 4 27.12 -3.73 -4.83
CA LEU A 4 26.77 -3.83 -3.42
C LEU A 4 25.48 -3.05 -3.10
N ILE A 5 25.17 -2.00 -3.87
CA ILE A 5 24.01 -1.12 -3.67
C ILE A 5 22.85 -1.52 -4.58
N ARG A 6 21.65 -1.70 -3.99
CA ARG A 6 20.41 -1.95 -4.74
C ARG A 6 19.94 -0.69 -5.48
N HIS A 7 19.77 -0.80 -6.79
CA HIS A 7 19.25 0.29 -7.61
C HIS A 7 17.71 0.41 -7.48
N ARG A 8 17.23 1.62 -7.16
CA ARG A 8 15.79 1.92 -7.04
C ARG A 8 15.40 2.96 -8.07
N SER A 9 14.36 2.68 -8.86
CA SER A 9 13.72 3.71 -9.67
C SER A 9 12.65 4.46 -8.85
N LEU A 10 12.73 5.79 -8.85
CA LEU A 10 11.82 6.66 -8.10
C LEU A 10 10.36 6.44 -8.52
N THR A 11 10.11 6.38 -9.83
CA THR A 11 8.79 6.17 -10.44
C THR A 11 8.14 4.87 -9.97
N LYS A 12 8.87 3.74 -10.00
CA LYS A 12 8.37 2.44 -9.50
C LYS A 12 8.04 2.50 -8.03
N SER A 13 8.81 3.26 -7.26
CA SER A 13 8.58 3.36 -5.84
C SER A 13 7.36 4.22 -5.46
N ILE A 14 7.06 5.26 -6.25
CA ILE A 14 5.87 6.10 -6.06
C ILE A 14 4.63 5.29 -6.44
N LYS A 15 4.64 4.62 -7.60
CA LYS A 15 3.60 3.65 -8.01
C LYS A 15 3.39 2.55 -6.96
N ALA A 16 4.51 2.10 -6.36
CA ALA A 16 4.64 1.33 -5.12
C ALA A 16 3.58 1.66 -4.06
N ARG A 17 3.50 2.96 -3.75
CA ARG A 17 2.77 3.53 -2.63
C ARG A 17 1.32 3.89 -2.98
N THR A 18 1.03 4.23 -4.24
CA THR A 18 -0.28 4.69 -4.70
C THR A 18 -1.06 3.60 -5.44
N THR A 19 -1.00 3.59 -6.76
CA THR A 19 -1.87 2.80 -7.64
C THR A 19 -1.65 1.30 -7.49
N ALA A 20 -0.39 0.85 -7.39
CA ALA A 20 -0.08 -0.56 -7.24
C ALA A 20 -0.52 -1.09 -5.86
N LYS A 21 -0.50 -0.25 -4.82
CA LYS A 21 -0.97 -0.62 -3.47
C LYS A 21 -2.46 -0.95 -3.51
N TYR A 22 -3.28 -0.11 -4.15
CA TYR A 22 -4.71 -0.35 -4.28
C TYR A 22 -5.01 -1.63 -5.07
N LYS A 23 -4.36 -1.81 -6.23
CA LYS A 23 -4.52 -3.03 -7.05
C LYS A 23 -4.17 -4.31 -6.28
N ARG A 24 -3.13 -4.28 -5.42
CA ARG A 24 -2.77 -5.41 -4.56
C ARG A 24 -3.82 -5.71 -3.48
N LYS A 25 -4.41 -4.67 -2.87
CA LYS A 25 -5.49 -4.84 -1.88
C LYS A 25 -6.70 -5.54 -2.51
N LEU A 26 -7.10 -5.11 -3.70
CA LEU A 26 -8.22 -5.73 -4.41
C LEU A 26 -7.94 -7.21 -4.74
N LYS A 27 -6.77 -7.51 -5.31
CA LYS A 27 -6.36 -8.91 -5.61
C LYS A 27 -6.29 -9.80 -4.36
N LYS A 28 -5.87 -9.26 -3.21
CA LYS A 28 -5.88 -9.99 -1.94
C LYS A 28 -7.28 -10.36 -1.47
N LYS A 29 -8.30 -9.53 -1.75
CA LYS A 29 -9.69 -9.80 -1.37
C LYS A 29 -10.35 -10.82 -2.29
N ILE A 30 -10.00 -10.80 -3.57
CA ILE A 30 -10.65 -11.64 -4.59
C ILE A 30 -9.99 -13.02 -4.70
N ILE A 31 -8.65 -13.11 -4.61
CA ILE A 31 -7.92 -14.35 -4.91
C ILE A 31 -7.46 -15.01 -3.60
N PRO A 32 -7.98 -16.21 -3.25
CA PRO A 32 -7.50 -16.95 -2.10
C PRO A 32 -6.02 -17.31 -2.29
N GLY A 33 -5.23 -17.22 -1.21
CA GLY A 33 -3.78 -17.50 -1.26
C GLY A 33 -2.90 -16.37 -1.83
N TYR A 34 -3.44 -15.31 -2.45
CA TYR A 34 -2.64 -14.21 -2.98
C TYR A 34 -1.99 -13.38 -1.86
N GLY A 35 -0.65 -13.26 -1.89
CA GLY A 35 0.10 -12.44 -0.94
C GLY A 35 0.16 -13.00 0.49
N LYS A 36 -0.13 -14.29 0.69
CA LYS A 36 0.12 -15.03 1.94
C LYS A 36 1.62 -15.35 2.08
N LYS A 37 2.09 -15.52 3.33
CA LYS A 37 3.48 -15.92 3.63
C LYS A 37 3.73 -17.33 3.04
N GLY A 38 4.88 -17.55 2.41
CA GLY A 38 5.24 -18.83 1.79
C GLY A 38 4.75 -19.03 0.34
N ALA A 39 3.76 -18.27 -0.14
CA ALA A 39 3.20 -18.44 -1.49
C ALA A 39 4.25 -18.29 -2.62
N GLY A 40 5.32 -17.53 -2.39
CA GLY A 40 6.40 -17.36 -3.37
C GLY A 40 7.30 -18.59 -3.52
N VAL A 41 7.46 -19.41 -2.47
CA VAL A 41 8.26 -20.64 -2.53
C VAL A 41 7.51 -21.72 -3.30
N ILE A 42 6.19 -21.83 -3.05
CA ILE A 42 5.31 -22.77 -3.75
C ILE A 42 5.19 -22.41 -5.23
N LYS A 43 5.05 -21.12 -5.54
CA LYS A 43 4.88 -20.66 -6.94
C LYS A 43 6.18 -20.68 -7.74
N ASP A 44 7.25 -20.10 -7.20
CA ASP A 44 8.51 -19.87 -7.91
C ASP A 44 9.73 -20.02 -6.97
N PRO A 45 10.16 -21.27 -6.65
CA PRO A 45 11.19 -21.51 -5.64
C PRO A 45 12.55 -20.88 -5.98
N LYS A 46 12.99 -20.99 -7.25
CA LYS A 46 14.25 -20.40 -7.74
C LYS A 46 14.33 -18.89 -7.49
N ARG A 47 13.23 -18.18 -7.80
CA ARG A 47 13.13 -16.72 -7.61
C ARG A 47 13.09 -16.35 -6.14
N SER A 48 12.38 -17.15 -5.33
CA SER A 48 12.31 -16.95 -3.88
C SER A 48 13.69 -17.05 -3.23
N MET A 49 14.45 -18.09 -3.58
CA MET A 49 15.82 -18.29 -3.09
C MET A 49 16.77 -17.16 -3.52
N HIS A 50 16.75 -16.81 -4.82
CA HIS A 50 17.57 -15.71 -5.32
C HIS A 50 17.26 -14.39 -4.61
N ASN A 51 15.98 -14.04 -4.41
CA ASN A 51 15.59 -12.82 -3.69
C ASN A 51 16.03 -12.84 -2.22
N ALA A 52 16.02 -14.01 -1.57
CA ALA A 52 16.51 -14.16 -0.20
C ALA A 52 18.02 -13.93 -0.11
N ILE A 53 18.80 -14.45 -1.05
CA ILE A 53 20.25 -14.21 -1.11
C ILE A 53 20.52 -12.75 -1.47
N TYR A 54 19.91 -12.23 -2.53
CA TYR A 54 20.07 -10.85 -3.00
C TYR A 54 19.75 -9.83 -1.91
N SER A 55 18.74 -10.07 -1.06
CA SER A 55 18.41 -9.18 0.06
C SER A 55 19.40 -9.21 1.22
N ARG A 56 20.10 -10.32 1.43
CA ARG A 56 21.15 -10.46 2.45
C ARG A 56 22.50 -9.91 1.99
N THR A 57 22.81 -10.03 0.70
CA THR A 57 24.14 -9.70 0.16
C THR A 57 24.21 -8.32 -0.49
N THR A 58 23.12 -7.54 -0.51
CA THR A 58 23.12 -6.16 -1.03
C THR A 58 22.60 -5.16 -0.01
N ILE A 59 23.20 -3.97 -0.04
CA ILE A 59 22.97 -2.85 0.86
C ILE A 59 21.90 -1.94 0.26
N ASP A 60 20.87 -1.63 1.06
CA ASP A 60 19.86 -0.62 0.74
C ASP A 60 20.25 0.72 1.35
N SER A 61 20.36 1.77 0.52
CA SER A 61 20.63 3.13 0.99
C SER A 61 19.61 3.69 1.98
N ARG A 62 18.41 3.10 2.07
CA ARG A 62 17.34 3.47 3.00
C ARG A 62 17.38 2.73 4.33
N ASP A 63 18.24 1.72 4.45
CA ASP A 63 18.39 0.92 5.67
C ASP A 63 19.57 1.40 6.52
N LEU A 64 20.60 1.99 5.90
CA LEU A 64 21.74 2.60 6.61
C LEU A 64 21.34 3.71 7.60
N GLY A 65 20.21 4.39 7.38
CA GLY A 65 19.77 5.53 8.21
C GLY A 65 18.64 5.22 9.19
N LYS A 66 18.19 3.97 9.31
CA LYS A 66 17.10 3.63 10.24
C LYS A 66 17.65 3.31 11.61
N SER A 67 17.67 4.30 12.50
CA SER A 67 17.72 4.05 13.94
C SER A 67 16.53 3.14 14.32
N LYS A 68 16.82 1.96 14.86
CA LYS A 68 15.80 0.97 15.26
C LYS A 68 15.08 1.44 16.52
N ASN A 69 14.22 2.44 16.41
CA ASN A 69 13.25 2.74 17.47
C ASN A 69 12.14 1.67 17.40
N LYS A 70 12.27 0.65 18.24
CA LYS A 70 11.31 -0.45 18.39
C LYS A 70 10.10 0.06 19.18
N SER A 71 9.19 0.80 18.55
CA SER A 71 7.91 1.14 19.17
C SER A 71 6.96 -0.07 19.10
N LYS A 72 6.60 -0.55 20.28
CA LYS A 72 5.67 -1.64 20.55
C LYS A 72 4.27 -1.22 20.07
N SER A 73 3.68 -2.00 19.18
CA SER A 73 2.30 -1.87 18.71
C SER A 73 1.32 -2.28 19.81
N ASN A 74 0.31 -1.46 20.07
CA ASN A 74 -0.98 -1.95 20.55
C ASN A 74 -1.98 -1.71 19.42
N ASP A 75 -2.38 -2.80 18.77
CA ASP A 75 -3.58 -2.86 17.95
C ASP A 75 -4.76 -2.87 18.93
N SER A 76 -5.49 -1.76 18.95
CA SER A 76 -6.84 -1.71 19.51
C SER A 76 -7.77 -1.56 18.31
N ASP A 77 -8.39 -2.66 17.89
CA ASP A 77 -9.58 -2.66 17.05
C ASP A 77 -10.69 -1.89 17.78
N GLU A 78 -10.87 -0.60 17.47
CA GLU A 78 -12.14 0.10 17.73
C GLU A 78 -12.64 0.79 16.45
N LYS A 79 -13.57 0.08 15.83
CA LYS A 79 -14.83 0.55 15.24
C LYS A 79 -14.90 2.01 14.76
N MET A 80 -15.12 2.12 13.45
CA MET A 80 -16.27 2.83 12.89
C MET A 80 -16.45 4.30 13.33
N GLY A 81 -15.67 5.20 12.72
CA GLY A 81 -15.81 6.65 12.85
C GLY A 81 -15.88 7.35 11.49
N CYS A 82 -16.99 7.16 10.79
CA CYS A 82 -17.73 8.19 10.04
C CYS A 82 -16.93 9.29 9.27
N GLY A 83 -16.09 8.91 8.30
CA GLY A 83 -15.61 9.85 7.26
C GLY A 83 -16.51 9.91 6.02
N CYS A 84 -17.53 9.06 5.96
CA CYS A 84 -18.39 8.87 4.79
C CYS A 84 -19.69 9.67 4.88
N ALA A 85 -20.19 9.97 6.09
CA ALA A 85 -21.42 10.73 6.25
C ALA A 85 -21.25 12.22 5.95
N THR A 86 -20.06 12.79 6.18
CA THR A 86 -19.80 14.20 5.90
C THR A 86 -19.69 14.50 4.41
N ALA A 87 -19.28 13.55 3.56
CA ALA A 87 -19.17 13.76 2.12
C ALA A 87 -20.52 13.78 1.38
N LEU A 88 -21.54 13.10 1.89
CA LEU A 88 -22.89 13.07 1.28
C LEU A 88 -23.68 14.36 1.56
N ILE A 89 -23.41 15.03 2.68
CA ILE A 89 -24.09 16.28 3.07
C ILE A 89 -23.68 17.45 2.15
N PHE A 90 -22.44 17.46 1.65
CA PHE A 90 -21.96 18.53 0.76
C PHE A 90 -22.48 18.44 -0.68
N PHE A 91 -22.77 17.24 -1.22
CA PHE A 91 -23.36 17.12 -2.56
C PHE A 91 -24.87 17.44 -2.58
N GLY A 92 -25.60 17.12 -1.51
CA GLY A 92 -27.04 17.41 -1.41
C GLY A 92 -27.35 18.91 -1.34
N ALA A 93 -26.51 19.70 -0.68
CA ALA A 93 -26.67 21.16 -0.58
C ALA A 93 -26.40 21.90 -1.91
N ILE A 94 -25.51 21.38 -2.76
CA ILE A 94 -25.19 22.01 -4.05
C ILE A 94 -26.30 21.77 -5.09
N VAL A 95 -26.97 20.61 -5.07
CA VAL A 95 -28.10 20.34 -5.97
C VAL A 95 -29.38 21.07 -5.53
N GLY A 96 -29.61 21.24 -4.22
CA GLY A 96 -30.78 21.94 -3.69
C GLY A 96 -30.80 23.46 -3.92
N GLY A 97 -29.63 24.09 -4.12
CA GLY A 97 -29.54 25.54 -4.33
C GLY A 97 -29.86 26.02 -5.76
N PHE A 98 -29.80 25.15 -6.76
CA PHE A 98 -29.97 25.55 -8.17
C PHE A 98 -31.42 25.43 -8.69
N ILE A 99 -32.27 24.62 -8.07
CA ILE A 99 -33.69 24.49 -8.48
C ILE A 99 -34.55 25.69 -8.02
N GLY A 100 -34.12 26.44 -7.01
CA GLY A 100 -34.89 27.56 -6.44
C GLY A 100 -34.75 28.92 -7.15
N VAL A 101 -33.85 29.07 -8.14
CA VAL A 101 -33.58 30.38 -8.80
C VAL A 101 -34.11 30.42 -10.25
N THR A 102 -34.63 29.31 -10.77
CA THR A 102 -35.21 29.24 -12.13
C THR A 102 -36.73 29.34 -12.17
N PHE A 103 -37.38 29.78 -11.07
CA PHE A 103 -38.82 30.01 -11.03
C PHE A 103 -39.18 31.24 -10.17
N PHE A 104 -38.66 32.40 -10.55
CA PHE A 104 -39.33 33.70 -10.42
C PHE A 104 -38.87 34.59 -11.57
#